data_AF-A0A959IK62-F1
#
_entry.id   AF-A0A959IK62-F1
#
_cell.length_a   1.000
_cell.length_b   1.000
_cell.length_c   1.000
_cell.angle_alpha   90.00
_cell.angle_beta   90.00
_cell.angle_gamma   90.00
#
_symmetry.space_group_name_H-M   'P 1'
#
loop_
_entity.id
_entity.type
_entity.pdbx_description
1 polymer ?
#
loop_
_entity_poly.entity_id
_entity_poly.type
_entity_poly.pdbx_seq_one_letter_code
_entity_poly.pdbx_strand_id
1 'polypeptide(L)'
;YYLTATLKPRIRKGLWWAAVLYTGGLAISSQANFWNDTRYRARPLVQELGSGKSIRYSGYAWIPGMPGDRNHDPADPDLWVIHEAFYGRVWKYFTTPFKVPRCCNEVYNCPPEEVCRNYQALLRGELDYKLVGYYPTREYFPERLLFKYLFGSYETFLGDVRVYQREGE
;
A
#
# COMPACT_ATOMS: atom_id res chain seq x y z
N TYR A 1 -14.29 25.36 23.59
CA TYR A 1 -14.93 26.67 23.83
C TYR A 1 -14.18 27.52 24.86
N TYR A 2 -13.80 26.98 26.02
CA TYR A 2 -13.07 27.76 27.06
C TYR A 2 -11.62 28.16 26.70
N LEU A 3 -10.91 27.39 25.85
CA LEU A 3 -9.52 27.68 25.48
C LEU A 3 -9.34 28.82 24.46
N THR A 4 -10.37 29.20 23.71
CA THR A 4 -10.28 30.22 22.65
C THR A 4 -10.88 31.57 23.04
N ALA A 5 -11.61 31.65 24.15
CA ALA A 5 -12.24 32.88 24.65
C ALA A 5 -11.23 33.88 25.21
N THR A 6 -10.07 33.40 25.68
CA THR A 6 -8.98 34.21 26.24
C THR A 6 -7.94 34.65 25.20
N LEU A 7 -8.03 34.16 23.96
CA LEU A 7 -7.07 34.48 22.90
C LEU A 7 -7.42 35.80 22.22
N LYS A 8 -6.40 36.62 21.94
CA LYS A 8 -6.56 37.87 21.16
C LYS A 8 -7.20 37.55 19.79
N PRO A 9 -8.12 38.40 19.28
CA PRO A 9 -8.83 38.15 18.02
C PRO A 9 -7.94 37.81 16.82
N ARG A 10 -6.75 38.43 16.73
CA ARG A 10 -5.75 38.14 15.69
C ARG A 10 -5.22 36.71 15.76
N ILE A 11 -4.92 36.21 16.96
CA ILE A 11 -4.44 34.83 17.17
C ILE A 11 -5.55 33.85 16.80
N ARG A 12 -6.80 34.12 17.22
CA ARG A 12 -7.97 33.31 16.85
C ARG A 12 -8.16 33.21 15.34
N LYS A 13 -8.04 34.35 14.62
CA LYS A 13 -8.13 34.38 13.15
C LYS A 13 -6.97 33.59 12.51
N GLY A 14 -5.77 33.70 13.05
CA GLY A 14 -4.60 32.93 12.61
C GLY A 14 -4.79 31.43 12.77
N LEU A 15 -5.27 30.98 13.94
CA LEU A 15 -5.58 29.56 14.19
C LEU A 15 -6.67 29.02 13.26
N TRP A 16 -7.71 29.82 13.00
CA TRP A 16 -8.75 29.47 12.03
C TRP A 16 -8.16 29.27 10.62
N TRP A 17 -7.34 30.20 10.14
CA TRP A 17 -6.70 30.05 8.84
C TRP A 17 -5.72 28.88 8.80
N ALA A 18 -4.95 28.65 9.87
CA ALA A 18 -4.10 27.48 9.98
C ALA A 18 -4.91 26.19 9.86
N ALA A 19 -6.04 26.07 10.55
CA ALA A 19 -6.93 24.91 10.46
C ALA A 19 -7.49 24.73 9.05
N VAL A 20 -7.92 25.81 8.39
CA VAL A 20 -8.44 25.78 7.01
C VAL A 20 -7.34 25.34 6.03
N LEU A 21 -6.16 25.95 6.08
CA LEU A 21 -5.04 25.60 5.20
C LEU A 21 -4.56 24.16 5.44
N TYR A 22 -4.52 23.73 6.69
CA TYR A 22 -4.14 22.37 7.05
C TYR A 22 -5.13 21.35 6.51
N THR A 23 -6.43 21.58 6.74
CA THR A 23 -7.50 20.70 6.26
C THR A 23 -7.54 20.66 4.74
N GLY A 24 -7.42 21.82 4.09
CA GLY A 24 -7.35 21.93 2.63
C GLY A 24 -6.14 21.22 2.05
N GLY A 25 -4.96 21.40 2.66
CA GLY A 25 -3.75 20.69 2.26
C GLY A 25 -3.87 19.17 2.43
N LEU A 26 -4.49 18.71 3.51
CA LEU A 26 -4.72 17.29 3.76
C LEU A 26 -5.68 16.68 2.73
N ALA A 27 -6.73 17.42 2.36
CA ALA A 27 -7.65 17.02 1.29
C ALA A 27 -6.93 16.94 -0.07
N ILE A 28 -6.14 17.94 -0.42
CA ILE A 28 -5.35 17.96 -1.67
C ILE A 28 -4.34 16.79 -1.68
N SER A 29 -3.62 16.57 -0.58
CA SER A 29 -2.67 15.46 -0.44
C SER A 29 -3.35 14.10 -0.65
N SER A 30 -4.55 13.91 -0.09
CA SER A 30 -5.31 12.67 -0.29
C SER A 30 -5.65 12.46 -1.78
N GLN A 31 -6.17 13.49 -2.45
CA GLN A 31 -6.54 13.41 -3.87
C GLN A 31 -5.33 13.24 -4.78
N ALA A 32 -4.17 13.79 -4.41
CA ALA A 32 -2.95 13.60 -5.17
C ALA A 32 -2.52 12.13 -5.25
N ASN A 33 -2.75 11.31 -4.22
CA ASN A 33 -2.49 9.87 -4.28
C ASN A 33 -3.45 9.14 -5.23
N PHE A 34 -4.72 9.57 -5.33
CA PHE A 34 -5.66 9.04 -6.32
C PHE A 34 -5.25 9.41 -7.75
N TRP A 35 -4.81 10.65 -7.98
CA TRP A 35 -4.31 11.07 -9.29
C TRP A 35 -2.99 10.39 -9.68
N ASN A 36 -2.17 10.01 -8.69
CA ASN A 36 -0.85 9.38 -8.89
C ASN A 36 -0.83 7.93 -8.41
N ASP A 37 -1.90 7.20 -8.72
CA ASP A 37 -2.09 5.81 -8.34
C ASP A 37 -0.86 4.95 -8.69
N THR A 38 -0.36 4.26 -7.68
CA THR A 38 0.87 3.44 -7.72
C THR A 38 0.78 2.32 -8.74
N ARG A 39 -0.42 1.80 -9.03
CA ARG A 39 -0.65 0.73 -10.01
C ARG A 39 -0.39 1.21 -11.43
N TYR A 40 -0.84 2.42 -11.76
CA TYR A 40 -0.56 3.02 -13.07
C TYR A 40 0.93 3.33 -13.24
N ARG A 41 1.63 3.70 -12.16
CA ARG A 41 3.08 3.88 -12.16
C ARG A 41 3.84 2.56 -12.30
N ALA A 42 3.32 1.47 -11.74
CA ALA A 42 3.91 0.14 -11.87
C ALA A 42 3.67 -0.50 -13.24
N ARG A 43 2.58 -0.14 -13.92
CA ARG A 43 2.15 -0.76 -15.18
C ARG A 43 3.24 -0.88 -16.25
N PRO A 44 4.06 0.14 -16.56
CA PRO A 44 5.10 0.01 -17.59
C PRO A 44 6.13 -1.07 -17.26
N LEU A 45 6.58 -1.13 -16.00
CA LEU A 45 7.51 -2.16 -15.55
C LEU A 45 6.89 -3.56 -15.62
N VAL A 46 5.63 -3.70 -15.20
CA VAL A 46 4.93 -4.99 -15.27
C VAL A 46 4.69 -5.42 -16.72
N GLN A 47 4.44 -4.49 -17.63
CA GLN A 47 4.32 -4.77 -19.08
C GLN A 47 5.65 -5.24 -19.68
N GLU A 48 6.75 -4.56 -19.33
CA GLU A 48 8.09 -4.91 -19.80
C GLU A 48 8.51 -6.30 -19.32
N LEU A 49 8.38 -6.56 -18.02
CA LEU A 49 8.84 -7.82 -17.42
C LEU A 49 7.87 -8.98 -17.64
N GLY A 50 6.56 -8.70 -17.70
CA GLY A 50 5.51 -9.70 -17.70
C GLY A 50 5.15 -10.29 -19.06
N SER A 51 5.77 -9.82 -20.15
CA SER A 51 5.48 -10.35 -21.48
C SER A 51 5.94 -11.81 -21.59
N GLY A 52 4.97 -12.72 -21.77
CA GLY A 52 5.23 -14.16 -21.89
C GLY A 52 5.54 -14.88 -20.58
N LYS A 53 5.45 -14.18 -19.43
CA LYS A 53 5.71 -14.73 -18.11
C LYS A 53 4.42 -14.98 -17.33
N SER A 54 4.48 -15.89 -16.36
CA SER A 54 3.41 -16.11 -15.40
C SER A 54 3.43 -15.01 -14.34
N ILE A 55 2.28 -14.37 -14.11
CA ILE A 55 2.17 -13.23 -13.18
C ILE A 55 1.10 -13.52 -12.15
N ARG A 56 1.42 -13.26 -10.89
CA ARG A 56 0.48 -13.31 -9.78
C ARG A 56 0.19 -11.92 -9.27
N TYR A 57 -1.08 -11.53 -9.36
CA TYR A 57 -1.56 -10.27 -8.81
C TYR A 57 -2.20 -10.48 -7.45
N SER A 58 -1.76 -9.72 -6.45
CA SER A 58 -2.51 -9.66 -5.19
C SER A 58 -3.84 -8.91 -5.40
N GLY A 59 -4.74 -9.03 -4.43
CA GLY A 59 -5.97 -8.23 -4.41
C GLY A 59 -5.67 -6.73 -4.61
N TYR A 60 -6.42 -6.08 -5.50
CA TYR A 60 -6.30 -4.67 -5.92
C TYR A 60 -5.07 -4.28 -6.73
N ALA A 61 -4.09 -5.16 -6.94
CA ALA A 61 -2.85 -4.83 -7.68
C ALA A 61 -3.08 -4.64 -9.18
N TRP A 62 -3.97 -5.45 -9.77
CA TRP A 62 -4.25 -5.42 -11.21
C TRP A 62 -5.13 -4.22 -11.61
N ILE A 63 -4.81 -3.63 -12.77
CA ILE A 63 -5.60 -2.58 -13.44
C ILE A 63 -5.68 -2.85 -14.95
N PRO A 64 -6.65 -2.25 -15.67
CA PRO A 64 -6.74 -2.38 -17.13
C PRO A 64 -5.43 -2.01 -17.84
N GLY A 65 -4.98 -2.93 -18.72
CA GLY A 65 -3.75 -2.81 -19.50
C GLY A 65 -2.53 -3.48 -18.88
N MET A 66 -2.61 -4.05 -17.68
CA MET A 66 -1.56 -4.94 -17.17
C MET A 66 -1.63 -6.31 -17.87
N PRO A 67 -0.48 -6.95 -18.18
CA PRO A 67 -0.42 -8.26 -18.83
C PRO A 67 -0.93 -9.39 -17.91
N GLY A 68 -1.23 -10.54 -18.50
CA GLY A 68 -1.75 -11.71 -17.79
C GLY A 68 -3.22 -11.60 -17.40
N ASP A 69 -3.77 -12.71 -16.89
CA ASP A 69 -5.14 -12.77 -16.39
C ASP A 69 -5.15 -12.39 -14.90
N ARG A 70 -6.03 -11.43 -14.55
CA ARG A 70 -6.26 -10.99 -13.17
C ARG A 70 -6.62 -12.14 -12.23
N ASN A 71 -7.31 -13.16 -12.73
CA ASN A 71 -7.80 -14.28 -11.93
C ASN A 71 -6.87 -15.51 -11.97
N HIS A 72 -5.78 -15.43 -12.73
CA HIS A 72 -4.80 -16.50 -12.76
C HIS A 72 -3.91 -16.42 -11.52
N ASP A 73 -3.90 -17.49 -10.74
CA ASP A 73 -3.22 -17.57 -9.45
C ASP A 73 -2.19 -18.71 -9.46
N PRO A 74 -1.11 -18.60 -10.27
CA PRO A 74 -0.12 -19.66 -10.40
C PRO A 74 0.58 -19.88 -9.05
N ALA A 75 0.83 -21.15 -8.70
CA ALA A 75 1.48 -21.49 -7.44
C ALA A 75 2.89 -20.88 -7.34
N ASP A 76 3.62 -20.91 -8.46
CA ASP A 76 4.99 -20.40 -8.59
C ASP A 76 5.06 -19.46 -9.83
N PRO A 77 4.71 -18.17 -9.68
CA PRO A 77 4.75 -17.18 -10.76
C PRO A 77 6.16 -16.67 -11.05
N ASP A 78 6.48 -16.26 -12.27
CA ASP A 78 7.75 -15.59 -12.54
C ASP A 78 7.78 -14.16 -11.97
N LEU A 79 6.59 -13.54 -11.84
CA LEU A 79 6.40 -12.20 -11.28
C LEU A 79 5.29 -12.15 -10.23
N TRP A 80 5.60 -11.53 -9.08
CA TRP A 80 4.59 -11.11 -8.12
C TRP A 80 4.35 -9.61 -8.23
N VAL A 81 3.10 -9.20 -8.40
CA VAL A 81 2.68 -7.81 -8.32
C VAL A 81 1.74 -7.67 -7.13
N ILE A 82 2.25 -7.09 -6.05
CA ILE A 82 1.53 -7.04 -4.77
C ILE A 82 1.21 -5.61 -4.38
N HIS A 83 0.00 -5.40 -3.88
CA HIS A 83 -0.53 -4.12 -3.43
C HIS A 83 -0.72 -4.13 -1.91
N GLU A 84 -0.44 -3.00 -1.27
CA GLU A 84 -0.46 -2.85 0.19
C GLU A 84 -1.80 -3.20 0.82
N ALA A 85 -2.92 -2.84 0.19
CA ALA A 85 -4.25 -3.24 0.63
C ALA A 85 -4.42 -4.77 0.79
N PHE A 86 -3.57 -5.58 0.14
CA PHE A 86 -3.50 -7.02 0.36
C PHE A 86 -2.38 -7.37 1.33
N TYR A 87 -1.13 -7.01 1.02
CA TYR A 87 0.02 -7.49 1.79
C TYR A 87 0.05 -6.94 3.23
N GLY A 88 -0.52 -5.76 3.48
CA GLY A 88 -0.60 -5.17 4.82
C GLY A 88 -1.28 -6.12 5.81
N ARG A 89 -2.37 -6.77 5.40
CA ARG A 89 -3.14 -7.71 6.24
C ARG A 89 -2.35 -8.92 6.70
N VAL A 90 -1.40 -9.37 5.89
CA VAL A 90 -0.56 -10.56 6.16
C VAL A 90 0.80 -10.18 6.73
N TRP A 91 1.13 -8.89 6.83
CA TRP A 91 2.45 -8.41 7.24
C TRP A 91 2.41 -7.49 8.46
N LYS A 92 1.80 -6.31 8.30
CA LYS A 92 1.61 -5.28 9.32
C LYS A 92 0.28 -4.60 9.05
N TYR A 93 -0.68 -4.82 9.93
CA TYR A 93 -2.04 -4.29 9.79
C TYR A 93 -2.51 -3.61 11.07
N PHE A 94 -3.63 -2.89 11.01
CA PHE A 94 -4.25 -2.21 12.15
C PHE A 94 -4.40 -3.07 13.41
N THR A 95 -4.70 -4.35 13.24
CA THR A 95 -4.92 -5.30 14.35
C THR A 95 -3.63 -5.96 14.83
N THR A 96 -2.55 -5.88 14.06
CA THR A 96 -1.23 -6.49 14.35
C THR A 96 -0.07 -5.59 13.88
N PRO A 97 0.05 -4.35 14.36
CA PRO A 97 1.03 -3.39 13.82
C PRO A 97 2.48 -3.73 14.19
N PHE A 98 2.68 -4.46 15.30
CA PHE A 98 3.99 -4.73 15.88
C PHE A 98 4.48 -6.18 15.72
N LYS A 99 3.73 -7.03 15.01
CA LYS A 99 4.12 -8.42 14.75
C LYS A 99 3.56 -8.88 13.41
N VAL A 100 4.20 -9.89 12.81
CA VAL A 100 3.60 -10.59 11.67
C VAL A 100 2.43 -11.43 12.19
N PRO A 101 1.20 -11.27 11.64
CA PRO A 101 0.03 -12.01 12.10
C PRO A 101 0.13 -13.50 11.79
N ARG A 102 -0.44 -14.34 12.66
CA ARG A 102 -0.63 -15.77 12.34
C ARG A 102 -1.66 -15.93 11.21
N CYS A 103 -1.27 -16.59 10.13
CA CYS A 103 -2.17 -16.87 9.01
C CYS A 103 -3.48 -17.51 9.50
N CYS A 104 -4.59 -16.95 9.02
CA CYS A 104 -5.97 -17.38 9.23
C CYS A 104 -6.54 -17.32 10.66
N ASN A 105 -5.70 -17.05 11.67
CA ASN A 105 -6.16 -16.73 13.02
C ASN A 105 -6.22 -15.21 13.27
N GLU A 106 -5.30 -14.44 12.69
CA GLU A 106 -5.14 -13.00 12.94
C GLU A 106 -5.30 -12.16 11.67
N VAL A 107 -5.46 -12.80 10.50
CA VAL A 107 -5.61 -12.14 9.19
C VAL A 107 -7.09 -12.06 8.82
N TYR A 108 -7.62 -10.84 8.71
CA TYR A 108 -8.97 -10.61 8.24
C TYR A 108 -9.13 -10.99 6.76
N ASN A 109 -10.17 -11.77 6.43
CA ASN A 109 -10.39 -12.37 5.11
C ASN A 109 -9.14 -13.11 4.61
N CYS A 110 -8.64 -14.05 5.43
CA CYS A 110 -7.45 -14.83 5.12
C CYS A 110 -7.60 -15.57 3.79
N PRO A 111 -6.62 -15.48 2.86
CA PRO A 111 -6.54 -16.42 1.75
C PRO A 111 -6.23 -17.83 2.29
N PRO A 112 -6.18 -18.88 1.45
CA PRO A 112 -5.68 -20.18 1.88
C PRO A 112 -4.35 -20.03 2.63
N GLU A 113 -4.17 -20.82 3.70
CA GLU A 113 -3.06 -20.62 4.64
C GLU A 113 -1.69 -20.66 3.96
N GLU A 114 -1.52 -21.55 2.99
CA GLU A 114 -0.31 -21.66 2.16
C GLU A 114 -0.02 -20.36 1.40
N VAL A 115 -1.04 -19.76 0.78
CA VAL A 115 -0.90 -18.48 0.07
C VAL A 115 -0.49 -17.39 1.05
N CYS A 116 -1.13 -17.31 2.21
CA CYS A 116 -0.75 -16.35 3.26
C CYS A 116 0.72 -16.49 3.68
N ARG A 117 1.18 -17.74 3.89
CA ARG A 117 2.57 -18.02 4.25
C ARG A 117 3.54 -17.65 3.13
N ASN A 118 3.19 -17.90 1.87
CA ASN A 118 4.01 -17.51 0.72
C ASN A 118 4.18 -15.99 0.63
N TYR A 119 3.10 -15.22 0.84
CA TYR A 119 3.22 -13.75 0.91
C TYR A 119 4.13 -13.30 2.08
N GLN A 120 4.01 -13.94 3.25
CA GLN A 120 4.88 -13.63 4.40
C GLN A 120 6.34 -13.95 4.12
N ALA A 121 6.63 -15.10 3.51
CA ALA A 121 7.97 -15.51 3.10
C ALA A 121 8.55 -14.57 2.03
N LEU A 122 7.76 -14.21 1.02
CA LEU A 122 8.11 -13.22 -0.01
C LEU A 122 8.52 -11.87 0.63
N LEU A 123 7.73 -11.38 1.58
CA LEU A 123 7.97 -10.09 2.24
C LEU A 123 9.17 -10.12 3.20
N ARG A 124 9.56 -11.30 3.70
CA ARG A 124 10.79 -11.52 4.48
C ARG A 124 12.04 -11.70 3.62
N GLY A 125 11.88 -11.92 2.31
CA GLY A 125 12.99 -12.31 1.44
C GLY A 125 13.44 -13.76 1.67
N GLU A 126 12.52 -14.64 2.10
CA GLU A 126 12.76 -16.08 2.28
C GLU A 126 12.50 -16.89 1.00
N LEU A 127 11.96 -16.26 -0.05
CA LEU A 127 11.76 -16.87 -1.37
C LEU A 127 12.78 -16.32 -2.36
N ASP A 128 13.09 -17.11 -3.41
CA ASP A 128 14.02 -16.77 -4.49
C ASP A 128 13.45 -15.72 -5.45
N TYR A 129 13.12 -14.54 -4.92
CA TYR A 129 12.54 -13.42 -5.65
C TYR A 129 13.22 -12.11 -5.27
N LYS A 130 13.55 -11.32 -6.28
CA LYS A 130 14.12 -9.98 -6.14
C LYS A 130 13.05 -8.91 -6.28
N LEU A 131 13.07 -7.92 -5.39
CA LEU A 131 12.26 -6.70 -5.55
C LEU A 131 12.82 -5.86 -6.70
N VAL A 132 12.12 -5.81 -7.83
CA VAL A 132 12.51 -5.06 -9.03
C VAL A 132 11.81 -3.71 -9.15
N GLY A 133 10.69 -3.52 -8.45
CA GLY A 133 9.98 -2.25 -8.44
C GLY A 133 9.28 -1.97 -7.11
N TYR A 134 9.43 -0.74 -6.60
CA TYR A 134 8.68 -0.25 -5.44
C TYR A 134 8.08 1.12 -5.73
N TYR A 135 6.76 1.20 -5.64
CA TYR A 135 5.98 2.38 -5.98
C TYR A 135 5.19 2.82 -4.75
N PRO A 136 5.75 3.71 -3.92
CA PRO A 136 5.07 4.14 -2.70
C PRO A 136 4.00 5.21 -2.95
N THR A 137 2.92 5.20 -2.17
CA THR A 137 2.06 6.39 -1.97
C THR A 137 2.83 7.47 -1.22
N ARG A 138 2.48 8.74 -1.45
CA ARG A 138 3.19 9.88 -0.86
C ARG A 138 2.33 10.53 0.21
N GLU A 139 2.87 10.66 1.41
CA GLU A 139 2.26 11.39 2.50
C GLU A 139 3.13 12.61 2.83
N TYR A 140 2.51 13.80 2.94
CA TYR A 140 3.23 15.04 3.26
C TYR A 140 2.96 15.54 4.68
N PHE A 141 1.95 14.96 5.33
CA PHE A 141 1.52 15.34 6.67
C PHE A 141 2.17 14.42 7.71
N PRO A 142 2.77 14.95 8.79
CA PRO A 142 3.57 14.17 9.73
C PRO A 142 2.77 13.06 10.42
N GLU A 143 1.52 13.30 10.77
CA GLU A 143 0.61 12.31 11.33
C GLU A 143 0.30 11.19 10.33
N ARG A 144 0.18 11.50 9.04
CA ARG A 144 -0.05 10.50 7.99
C ARG A 144 1.21 9.70 7.69
N LEU A 145 2.37 10.34 7.70
CA LEU A 145 3.67 9.67 7.58
C LEU A 145 3.88 8.67 8.73
N LEU A 146 3.63 9.12 9.97
CA LEU A 146 3.73 8.26 11.15
C LEU A 146 2.73 7.11 11.09
N PHE A 147 1.49 7.41 10.71
CA PHE A 147 0.46 6.40 10.54
C PHE A 147 0.85 5.36 9.50
N LYS A 148 1.33 5.81 8.33
CA LYS A 148 1.79 4.93 7.26
C LYS A 148 2.93 4.02 7.70
N TYR A 149 3.88 4.57 8.44
CA TYR A 149 5.00 3.79 8.98
C TYR A 149 4.55 2.67 9.94
N LEU A 150 3.54 2.93 10.76
CA LEU A 150 3.07 2.01 11.80
C LEU A 150 2.00 1.02 11.30
N PHE A 151 1.09 1.47 10.44
CA PHE A 151 -0.15 0.77 10.10
C PHE A 151 -0.34 0.54 8.59
N GLY A 152 0.52 1.11 7.75
CA GLY A 152 0.34 1.18 6.30
C GLY A 152 -0.56 2.35 5.87
N SER A 153 -0.82 2.43 4.57
CA SER A 153 -1.61 3.52 3.97
C SER A 153 -2.99 3.67 4.61
N TYR A 154 -3.41 4.93 4.78
CA TYR A 154 -4.68 5.28 5.44
C TYR A 154 -5.89 4.89 4.59
N GLU A 155 -5.81 5.05 3.27
CA GLU A 155 -6.89 4.78 2.34
C GLU A 155 -6.93 3.30 1.91
N THR A 156 -8.06 2.61 2.09
CA THR A 156 -8.22 1.15 1.89
C THR A 156 -7.92 0.63 0.47
N PHE A 157 -8.04 1.47 -0.57
CA PHE A 157 -7.85 1.09 -1.98
C PHE A 157 -6.66 1.78 -2.64
N LEU A 158 -5.94 2.61 -1.89
CA LEU A 158 -4.64 3.14 -2.30
C LEU A 158 -3.59 2.45 -1.46
N GLY A 159 -2.39 2.40 -2.00
CA GLY A 159 -1.30 1.80 -1.26
C GLY A 159 -0.10 1.58 -2.13
N ASP A 160 0.98 1.19 -1.48
CA ASP A 160 2.21 0.90 -2.20
C ASP A 160 2.02 -0.32 -3.11
N VAL A 161 2.69 -0.29 -4.26
CA VAL A 161 2.84 -1.46 -5.14
C VAL A 161 4.28 -1.92 -5.10
N ARG A 162 4.45 -3.23 -4.97
CA ARG A 162 5.75 -3.90 -5.05
C ARG A 162 5.71 -4.93 -6.17
N VAL A 163 6.75 -4.96 -6.98
CA VAL A 163 6.93 -5.91 -8.06
C VAL A 163 8.16 -6.74 -7.75
N TYR A 164 7.96 -8.05 -7.63
CA TYR A 164 9.04 -9.01 -7.43
C TYR A 164 9.17 -9.90 -8.67
N GLN A 165 10.39 -10.25 -9.00
CA GLN A 165 10.74 -11.15 -10.10
C GLN A 165 11.56 -12.31 -9.54
N ARG A 166 11.33 -13.52 -10.03
CA ARG A 166 12.11 -14.70 -9.63
C ARG A 166 13.60 -14.51 -9.94
N GLU A 167 14.46 -14.94 -9.02
CA GLU A 167 15.91 -14.97 -9.25
C GLU A 167 16.30 -16.13 -10.17
N GLY A 168 17.16 -15.85 -11.17
CA GLY A 168 17.62 -16.87 -12.14
C GLY A 168 17.12 -16.69 -13.57
N GLU A 169 16.38 -15.62 -13.86
CA GLU A 169 15.97 -15.17 -15.22
C GLU A 169 16.57 -13.82 -15.62
#